data_AF-A0A7M2Z213-F1
#
_entry.id   AF-A0A7M2Z213-F1
#
_cell.length_a   1.000
_cell.length_b   1.000
_cell.length_c   1.000
_cell.angle_alpha   90.00
_cell.angle_beta   90.00
_cell.angle_gamma   90.00
#
_symmetry.space_group_name_H-M   'P 1'
#
loop_
_entity.id
_entity.type
_entity.pdbx_description
1 polymer ?
#
loop_
_entity_poly.entity_id
_entity_poly.type
_entity_poly.pdbx_seq_one_letter_code
_entity_poly.pdbx_strand_id
1 'polypeptide(L)'
;MKRHPALVPLSREHHQELSSARGLRRAATAADDERATAARAYVDRFFSATVDHFRVEEDLLFPLYVRYAGKTEVLGRILREHMELHGLVRALRAEVAAGQVEAATLEAIGSLLEEHVRLEERELFEEIQRVVPAAELERLG
;
A
#
# COMPACT_ATOMS: atom_id res chain seq x y z
N MET A 1 -10.51 -8.81 -15.83
CA MET A 1 -11.90 -8.28 -15.76
C MET A 1 -11.84 -6.75 -15.63
N LYS A 2 -12.85 -5.98 -16.07
CA LYS A 2 -12.86 -4.52 -15.79
C LYS A 2 -13.09 -4.31 -14.30
N ARG A 3 -12.30 -3.44 -13.65
CA ARG A 3 -12.46 -3.09 -12.23
C ARG A 3 -13.85 -2.49 -11.97
N HIS A 4 -14.51 -2.93 -10.91
CA HIS A 4 -15.79 -2.44 -10.44
C HIS A 4 -15.67 -0.96 -10.05
N PRO A 5 -16.63 -0.08 -10.40
CA PRO A 5 -16.53 1.35 -10.14
C PRO A 5 -16.13 1.74 -8.71
N ALA A 6 -16.72 1.08 -7.70
CA ALA A 6 -16.40 1.33 -6.29
C ALA A 6 -14.93 1.05 -5.89
N LEU A 7 -14.23 0.20 -6.64
CA LEU A 7 -12.82 -0.13 -6.37
C LEU A 7 -11.84 0.72 -7.21
N VAL A 8 -12.33 1.43 -8.23
CA VAL A 8 -11.50 2.27 -9.09
C VAL A 8 -10.76 3.38 -8.32
N PRO A 9 -11.35 4.06 -7.31
CA PRO A 9 -10.61 5.04 -6.50
C PRO A 9 -9.38 4.44 -5.81
N LEU A 10 -9.53 3.28 -5.15
CA LEU A 10 -8.43 2.58 -4.49
C LEU A 10 -7.36 2.16 -5.51
N SER A 11 -7.75 1.56 -6.64
CA SER A 11 -6.82 1.22 -7.72
C SER A 11 -6.09 2.43 -8.32
N ARG A 12 -6.65 3.64 -8.25
CA ARG A 12 -5.96 4.87 -8.68
C ARG A 12 -4.87 5.28 -7.69
N GLU A 13 -5.12 5.11 -6.41
CA GLU A 13 -4.12 5.36 -5.35
C GLU A 13 -2.98 4.35 -5.44
N HIS A 14 -3.26 3.09 -5.75
CA HIS A 14 -2.25 2.07 -6.06
C HIS A 14 -1.27 2.45 -7.18
N HIS A 15 -1.71 3.19 -8.20
CA HIS A 15 -0.79 3.68 -9.23
C HIS A 15 0.23 4.68 -8.66
N GLN A 16 -0.18 5.50 -7.69
CA GLN A 16 0.71 6.43 -7.00
C GLN A 16 1.68 5.66 -6.10
N GLU A 17 1.21 4.66 -5.36
CA GLU A 17 2.06 3.81 -4.52
C GLU A 17 3.10 3.02 -5.34
N LEU A 18 2.73 2.48 -6.51
CA LEU A 18 3.69 1.84 -7.42
C LEU A 18 4.75 2.81 -7.97
N SER A 19 4.38 4.08 -8.18
CA SER A 19 5.34 5.12 -8.56
C SER A 19 6.31 5.41 -7.41
N SER A 20 5.79 5.53 -6.19
CA SER A 20 6.60 5.70 -4.97
C SER A 20 7.55 4.53 -4.75
N ALA A 21 7.05 3.29 -4.86
CA ALA A 21 7.85 2.07 -4.74
C ALA A 21 9.07 2.09 -5.68
N ARG A 22 8.84 2.38 -6.96
CA ARG A 22 9.92 2.49 -7.97
C ARG A 22 10.90 3.61 -7.64
N GLY A 23 10.39 4.75 -7.16
CA GLY A 23 11.20 5.89 -6.74
C GLY A 23 12.14 5.53 -5.59
N LEU A 24 11.63 4.84 -4.57
CA LEU A 24 12.39 4.38 -3.41
C LEU A 24 13.50 3.40 -3.82
N ARG A 25 13.17 2.39 -4.64
CA ARG A 25 14.15 1.40 -5.11
C ARG A 25 15.25 2.02 -5.96
N ARG A 26 14.89 2.98 -6.82
CA ARG A 26 15.91 3.75 -7.58
C ARG A 26 16.80 4.54 -6.62
N ALA A 27 16.21 5.24 -5.66
CA ALA A 27 16.94 6.04 -4.70
C ALA A 27 17.86 5.20 -3.81
N ALA A 28 17.50 3.95 -3.50
CA ALA A 28 18.36 3.04 -2.73
C ALA A 28 19.77 2.86 -3.35
N THR A 29 19.91 2.99 -4.67
CA THR A 29 21.20 2.92 -5.38
C THR A 29 21.85 4.28 -5.66
N ALA A 30 21.24 5.37 -5.21
CA ALA A 30 21.66 6.74 -5.49
C ALA A 30 22.55 7.33 -4.39
N ALA A 31 23.04 8.54 -4.65
CA ALA A 31 23.79 9.34 -3.68
C ALA A 31 22.94 9.72 -2.45
N ASP A 32 23.59 10.10 -1.36
CA ASP A 32 22.95 10.34 -0.06
C ASP A 32 21.88 11.45 -0.10
N ASP A 33 22.11 12.50 -0.91
CA ASP A 33 21.18 13.62 -1.07
C ASP A 33 19.90 13.23 -1.82
N GLU A 34 20.03 12.41 -2.87
CA GLU A 34 18.91 11.81 -3.60
C GLU A 34 18.13 10.84 -2.70
N ARG A 35 18.82 9.98 -1.93
CA ARG A 35 18.20 9.10 -0.93
C ARG A 35 17.39 9.87 0.10
N ALA A 36 17.99 10.90 0.69
CA ALA A 36 17.34 11.71 1.70
C ALA A 36 16.10 12.44 1.14
N THR A 37 16.16 12.86 -0.12
CA THR A 37 15.04 13.52 -0.80
C THR A 37 13.88 12.56 -1.07
N ALA A 38 14.16 11.37 -1.60
CA ALA A 38 13.15 10.35 -1.81
C ALA A 38 12.52 9.88 -0.49
N ALA A 39 13.34 9.70 0.55
CA ALA A 39 12.88 9.30 1.88
C ALA A 39 11.90 10.30 2.49
N ARG A 40 12.25 11.60 2.49
CA ARG A 40 11.35 12.67 2.98
C ARG A 40 10.03 12.68 2.23
N ALA A 41 10.09 12.67 0.90
CA ALA A 41 8.89 12.70 0.06
C ALA A 41 7.97 11.51 0.34
N TYR A 42 8.53 10.31 0.52
CA TYR A 42 7.72 9.13 0.80
C TYR A 42 7.18 9.10 2.23
N VAL A 43 7.95 9.52 3.23
CA VAL A 43 7.46 9.66 4.62
C VAL A 43 6.26 10.61 4.65
N ASP A 44 6.37 11.78 4.00
CA ASP A 44 5.27 12.75 3.93
C ASP A 44 4.04 12.17 3.23
N ARG A 45 4.23 11.52 2.07
CA ARG A 45 3.16 10.85 1.32
C ARG A 45 2.47 9.76 2.14
N PHE A 46 3.25 8.93 2.82
CA PHE A 46 2.73 7.80 3.59
C PHE A 46 1.76 8.27 4.66
N PHE A 47 2.19 9.24 5.49
CA PHE A 47 1.37 9.74 6.59
C PHE A 47 0.25 10.70 6.15
N SER A 48 0.31 11.29 4.95
CA SER A 48 -0.73 12.19 4.44
C SER A 48 -1.77 11.52 3.54
N ALA A 49 -1.51 10.30 3.06
CA ALA A 49 -2.42 9.63 2.13
C ALA A 49 -2.42 8.11 2.23
N THR A 50 -1.27 7.44 2.23
CA THR A 50 -1.22 5.96 2.22
C THR A 50 -1.87 5.36 3.47
N VAL A 51 -1.75 6.01 4.62
CA VAL A 51 -2.45 5.58 5.84
C VAL A 51 -3.97 5.68 5.69
N ASP A 52 -4.49 6.74 5.06
CA ASP A 52 -5.93 6.88 4.85
C ASP A 52 -6.45 5.86 3.84
N HIS A 53 -5.65 5.53 2.83
CA HIS A 53 -5.91 4.42 1.91
C HIS A 53 -6.10 3.09 2.64
N PHE A 54 -5.13 2.68 3.47
CA PHE A 54 -5.24 1.46 4.28
C PHE A 54 -6.46 1.49 5.19
N ARG A 55 -6.83 2.65 5.74
CA ARG A 55 -8.03 2.76 6.58
C ARG A 55 -9.31 2.52 5.80
N VAL A 56 -9.44 3.04 4.57
CA VAL A 56 -10.61 2.74 3.73
C VAL A 56 -10.72 1.22 3.50
N GLU A 57 -9.60 0.57 3.28
CA GLU A 57 -9.56 -0.87 3.08
C GLU A 57 -9.92 -1.66 4.35
N GLU A 58 -9.24 -1.37 5.46
CA GLU A 58 -9.40 -2.07 6.73
C GLU A 58 -10.72 -1.79 7.44
N ASP A 59 -11.24 -0.56 7.35
CA ASP A 59 -12.47 -0.15 8.05
C ASP A 59 -13.73 -0.48 7.22
N LEU A 60 -13.64 -0.54 5.89
CA LEU A 60 -14.81 -0.67 5.01
C LEU A 60 -14.74 -1.88 4.07
N LEU A 61 -13.70 -1.97 3.23
CA LEU A 61 -13.66 -2.95 2.14
C LEU A 61 -13.43 -4.39 2.65
N PHE A 62 -12.42 -4.59 3.49
CA PHE A 62 -12.07 -5.91 4.01
C PHE A 62 -13.13 -6.49 4.95
N PRO A 63 -13.77 -5.72 5.85
CA PRO A 63 -14.90 -6.21 6.61
C PRO A 63 -16.06 -6.66 5.72
N LEU A 64 -16.34 -5.92 4.64
CA LEU A 64 -17.36 -6.33 3.66
C LEU A 64 -16.98 -7.65 3.00
N TYR A 65 -15.75 -7.78 2.51
CA TYR A 65 -15.23 -9.01 1.91
C TYR A 65 -15.32 -10.21 2.86
N VAL A 66 -14.92 -10.04 4.13
CA VAL A 66 -14.96 -11.11 5.15
C VAL A 66 -16.38 -11.63 5.38
N ARG A 67 -17.42 -10.80 5.23
CA ARG A 67 -18.82 -11.25 5.33
C ARG A 67 -19.21 -12.28 4.26
N TYR A 68 -18.55 -12.28 3.11
CA TYR A 68 -18.86 -13.16 1.97
C TYR A 68 -17.82 -14.28 1.78
N ALA A 69 -16.54 -14.02 2.04
CA ALA A 69 -15.45 -14.98 1.82
C ALA A 69 -14.90 -15.60 3.11
N GLY A 70 -15.24 -15.05 4.28
CA GLY A 70 -14.59 -15.38 5.54
C GLY A 70 -13.15 -14.84 5.60
N LYS A 71 -12.33 -15.41 6.49
CA LYS A 71 -10.90 -15.08 6.58
C LYS A 71 -10.13 -15.90 5.55
N THR A 72 -9.35 -15.24 4.71
CA THR A 72 -8.51 -15.87 3.70
C THR A 72 -7.03 -15.63 3.97
N GLU A 73 -6.17 -16.49 3.42
CA GLU A 73 -4.73 -16.35 3.57
C GLU A 73 -4.21 -15.06 2.93
N VAL A 74 -4.75 -14.71 1.75
CA VAL A 74 -4.41 -13.46 1.05
C VAL A 74 -4.74 -12.22 1.88
N LEU A 75 -5.93 -12.14 2.47
CA LEU A 75 -6.29 -11.02 3.34
C LEU A 75 -5.38 -10.99 4.58
N GLY A 76 -5.11 -12.15 5.17
CA GLY A 76 -4.19 -12.24 6.31
C GLY A 76 -2.78 -11.75 5.97
N ARG A 77 -2.31 -11.98 4.74
CA ARG A 77 -1.03 -11.46 4.24
C ARG A 77 -1.07 -9.93 4.08
N ILE A 78 -2.06 -9.39 3.38
CA ILE A 78 -2.25 -7.94 3.17
C ILE A 78 -2.22 -7.17 4.50
N LEU A 79 -2.98 -7.62 5.49
CA LEU A 79 -3.01 -6.97 6.81
C LEU A 79 -1.65 -7.00 7.54
N ARG A 80 -0.87 -8.08 7.37
CA ARG A 80 0.49 -8.13 7.93
C ARG A 80 1.42 -7.18 7.20
N GLU A 81 1.30 -7.08 5.88
CA GLU A 81 2.11 -6.17 5.06
C GLU A 81 1.79 -4.70 5.38
N HIS A 82 0.53 -4.33 5.65
CA HIS A 82 0.18 -2.99 6.16
C HIS A 82 0.93 -2.65 7.45
N MET A 83 0.93 -3.58 8.41
CA MET A 83 1.65 -3.41 9.68
C MET A 83 3.16 -3.29 9.47
N GLU A 84 3.73 -4.08 8.56
CA GLU A 84 5.16 -4.07 8.24
C GLU A 84 5.57 -2.75 7.56
N LEU A 85 4.80 -2.29 6.56
CA LEU A 85 4.98 -0.97 5.93
C LEU A 85 4.93 0.16 6.97
N HIS A 86 3.97 0.11 7.89
CA HIS A 86 3.91 1.04 9.01
C HIS A 86 5.17 1.04 9.89
N GLY A 87 5.76 -0.12 10.13
CA GLY A 87 7.01 -0.27 10.89
C GLY A 87 8.19 0.31 10.13
N LEU A 88 8.37 -0.10 8.87
CA LEU A 88 9.47 0.34 8.02
C LEU A 88 9.45 1.86 7.77
N VAL A 89 8.27 2.45 7.52
CA VAL A 89 8.19 3.90 7.27
C VAL A 89 8.42 4.72 8.55
N ARG A 90 8.10 4.18 9.73
CA ARG A 90 8.49 4.82 11.00
C ARG A 90 10.01 4.78 11.20
N ALA A 91 10.67 3.67 10.84
CA ALA A 91 12.13 3.59 10.86
C ALA A 91 12.74 4.59 9.86
N LEU A 92 12.24 4.64 8.63
CA LEU A 92 12.67 5.61 7.61
C LEU A 92 12.50 7.06 8.09
N ARG A 93 11.39 7.38 8.78
CA ARG A 93 11.18 8.70 9.36
C ARG A 93 12.22 9.05 10.42
N ALA A 94 12.65 8.08 11.24
CA ALA A 94 13.71 8.28 12.22
C ALA A 94 15.08 8.51 11.53
N GLU A 95 15.39 7.73 10.49
CA GLU A 95 16.58 7.90 9.65
C GLU A 95 16.65 9.30 9.00
N VAL A 96 15.53 9.75 8.44
CA VAL A 96 15.40 11.11 7.88
C VAL A 96 15.69 12.17 8.94
N ALA A 97 15.16 12.02 10.16
CA ALA A 97 15.41 12.95 11.25
C ALA A 97 16.87 12.94 11.75
N ALA A 98 17.53 11.78 11.67
CA ALA A 98 18.95 11.63 12.00
C ALA A 98 19.89 12.14 10.89
N GLY A 99 19.37 12.40 9.69
CA GLY A 99 20.17 12.82 8.54
C GLY A 99 20.99 11.69 7.91
N GLN A 100 20.69 10.42 8.24
CA GLN A 100 21.35 9.24 7.70
C GLN A 100 20.28 8.25 7.23
N VAL A 101 20.07 8.20 5.91
CA VAL A 101 19.07 7.32 5.29
C VAL A 101 19.75 6.08 4.74
N GLU A 102 19.30 4.93 5.23
CA GLU A 102 19.85 3.64 4.85
C GLU A 102 19.25 3.17 3.52
N ALA A 103 20.13 2.80 2.58
CA ALA A 103 19.71 2.26 1.29
C ALA A 103 18.82 1.01 1.45
N ALA A 104 19.13 0.17 2.44
CA ALA A 104 18.38 -1.05 2.73
C ALA A 104 16.93 -0.76 3.14
N THR A 105 16.68 0.31 3.90
CA THR A 105 15.33 0.71 4.33
C THR A 105 14.48 1.14 3.13
N LEU A 106 15.07 1.90 2.20
CA LEU A 106 14.39 2.30 0.95
C LEU A 106 14.06 1.10 0.05
N GLU A 107 15.00 0.17 -0.13
CA GLU A 107 14.76 -1.04 -0.94
C GLU A 107 13.71 -1.95 -0.32
N ALA A 108 13.73 -2.13 1.01
CA ALA A 108 12.76 -2.93 1.73
C ALA A 108 11.33 -2.38 1.57
N ILE A 109 11.14 -1.08 1.82
CA ILE A 109 9.84 -0.42 1.64
C ILE A 109 9.39 -0.51 0.18
N GLY A 110 10.26 -0.15 -0.76
CA GLY A 110 9.89 -0.12 -2.17
C GLY A 110 9.54 -1.49 -2.73
N SER A 111 10.24 -2.54 -2.30
CA SER A 111 9.95 -3.92 -2.73
C SER A 111 8.64 -4.41 -2.10
N LEU A 112 8.47 -4.23 -0.80
CA LEU A 112 7.26 -4.65 -0.09
C LEU A 112 6.03 -3.95 -0.65
N LEU A 113 6.09 -2.63 -0.86
CA LEU A 113 4.98 -1.85 -1.41
C LEU A 113 4.62 -2.28 -2.84
N GLU A 114 5.61 -2.59 -3.69
CA GLU A 114 5.34 -3.09 -5.04
C GLU A 114 4.67 -4.46 -5.02
N GLU A 115 5.16 -5.39 -4.19
CA GLU A 115 4.58 -6.74 -4.07
C GLU A 115 3.16 -6.68 -3.50
N HIS A 116 2.98 -5.89 -2.44
CA HIS A 116 1.72 -5.64 -1.77
C HIS A 116 0.63 -5.15 -2.73
N VAL A 117 0.87 -4.03 -3.42
CA VAL A 117 -0.09 -3.44 -4.35
C VAL A 117 -0.42 -4.41 -5.50
N ARG A 118 0.56 -5.19 -5.96
CA ARG A 118 0.33 -6.19 -7.02
C ARG A 118 -0.54 -7.34 -6.53
N LEU A 119 -0.36 -7.79 -5.29
CA LEU A 119 -1.17 -8.84 -4.69
C LEU A 119 -2.62 -8.37 -4.54
N GLU A 120 -2.83 -7.14 -4.06
CA GLU A 120 -4.19 -6.59 -3.92
C GLU A 120 -4.89 -6.45 -5.26
N GLU A 121 -4.22 -5.84 -6.24
CA GLU A 121 -4.81 -5.61 -7.55
C GLU A 121 -5.15 -6.93 -8.28
N ARG A 122 -4.25 -7.90 -8.23
CA ARG A 122 -4.37 -9.12 -9.06
C ARG A 122 -5.14 -10.24 -8.38
N GLU A 123 -5.14 -10.29 -7.06
CA GLU A 123 -5.74 -11.40 -6.32
C GLU A 123 -6.89 -10.90 -5.46
N LEU A 124 -6.62 -10.04 -4.47
CA LEU A 124 -7.64 -9.68 -3.48
C LEU A 124 -8.82 -8.92 -4.12
N PHE A 125 -8.55 -7.87 -4.89
CA PHE A 125 -9.62 -7.10 -5.52
C PHE A 125 -10.32 -7.87 -6.64
N GLU A 126 -9.65 -8.81 -7.32
CA GLU A 126 -10.31 -9.72 -8.26
C GLU A 126 -11.28 -10.65 -7.53
N GLU A 127 -10.85 -11.20 -6.39
CA GLU A 127 -11.68 -12.07 -5.57
C GLU A 127 -12.87 -11.32 -4.97
N ILE A 128 -12.66 -10.12 -4.43
CA ILE A 128 -13.71 -9.26 -3.87
C ILE A 128 -14.84 -9.07 -4.89
N GLN A 129 -14.51 -8.74 -6.13
CA GLN A 129 -15.54 -8.54 -7.18
C GLN A 129 -16.28 -9.82 -7.56
N ARG A 130 -15.67 -10.98 -7.34
CA ARG A 130 -16.28 -12.29 -7.62
C ARG A 130 -17.25 -12.70 -6.53
N VAL A 131 -16.94 -12.39 -5.26
CA VAL A 131 -17.66 -12.93 -4.09
C VAL A 131 -18.61 -11.93 -3.44
N VAL A 132 -18.31 -10.62 -3.52
CA VAL A 132 -19.17 -9.57 -2.96
C VAL A 132 -20.21 -9.15 -4.00
N PRO A 133 -21.52 -9.18 -3.68
CA PRO A 133 -22.55 -8.70 -4.59
C PRO A 133 -22.30 -7.24 -5.01
N ALA A 134 -22.48 -6.94 -6.30
CA ALA A 134 -22.23 -5.59 -6.84
C ALA A 134 -23.01 -4.50 -6.09
N ALA A 135 -24.27 -4.75 -5.73
CA ALA A 135 -25.10 -3.81 -4.98
C ALA A 135 -24.55 -3.50 -3.56
N GLU A 136 -23.74 -4.38 -2.97
CA GLU A 136 -23.08 -4.11 -1.68
C GLU A 136 -21.75 -3.36 -1.88
N LEU A 137 -21.04 -3.62 -2.99
CA LEU A 137 -19.86 -2.82 -3.37
C LEU A 137 -20.23 -1.37 -3.70
N GLU A 138 -21.35 -1.14 -4.37
CA GLU A 138 -21.87 0.22 -4.68
C GLU A 138 -22.15 1.05 -3.42
N ARG A 139 -22.38 0.41 -2.27
CA ARG A 139 -22.63 1.12 -1.01
C ARG A 139 -21.36 1.65 -0.33
N LEU A 140 -20.19 1.29 -0.84
CA LEU A 140 -18.91 1.85 -0.39
C LEU A 140 -18.67 3.27 -0.92
N GLY A 141 -19.38 3.68 -1.98
CA GLY A 141 -19.25 4.99 -2.64
C GLY A 141 -19.58 4.94 -4.12
#